data_AF-A0A2J8W8J7-F1
#
_entry.id   AF-A0A2J8W8J7-F1
#
_cell.length_a   1.000
_cell.length_b   1.000
_cell.length_c   1.000
_cell.angle_alpha   90.00
_cell.angle_beta   90.00
_cell.angle_gamma   90.00
#
_symmetry.space_group_name_H-M   'P 1'
#
loop_
_entity.id
_entity.type
_entity.pdbx_description
1 polymer ?
#
loop_
_entity_poly.entity_id
_entity_poly.type
_entity_poly.pdbx_seq_one_letter_code
_entity_poly.pdbx_strand_id
1 'polypeptide(L)'
;ESFQNEEIGRLLSEDFVSVKVDREERPDVDKVYMTFVQATSSGGGWPMNVWLTPNLQPFVGGTYFPPEDGLTRVGFRTVLLRIREQWKQNKNTLLENSQRVTTALLARSEISVGDRQLPPSAATMNNRCFQQLDEGYDEEYGGFAEAPKFPTPVILSFLFSYWLSHRLTQDGSRAQQMALHTLKMMANGGIRDHVGQTASGTSLTLRRCSMTRHSSLWPIRRPSRSLAMNSTLIWPKASCSTWLGA
;
A
#
# COMPACT_ATOMS: atom_id res chain seq x y z
N GLU A 1 -12.62 -2.21 -10.39
CA GLU A 1 -13.97 -2.75 -10.63
C GLU A 1 -14.89 -2.45 -9.47
N SER A 2 -14.79 -3.15 -8.32
CA SER A 2 -15.70 -2.93 -7.18
C SER A 2 -15.71 -1.47 -6.68
N PHE A 3 -14.54 -0.83 -6.54
CA PHE A 3 -14.44 0.58 -6.14
C PHE A 3 -14.81 1.61 -7.23
N GLN A 4 -15.05 1.17 -8.47
CA GLN A 4 -15.53 2.04 -9.55
C GLN A 4 -17.07 1.99 -9.70
N ASN A 5 -17.73 1.06 -9.00
CA ASN A 5 -19.18 0.96 -8.99
C ASN A 5 -19.76 2.04 -8.06
N GLU A 6 -20.63 2.89 -8.60
CA GLU A 6 -21.23 4.02 -7.88
C GLU A 6 -22.07 3.58 -6.66
N GLU A 7 -22.78 2.45 -6.74
CA GLU A 7 -23.60 1.95 -5.63
C GLU A 7 -22.72 1.50 -4.46
N ILE A 8 -21.61 0.80 -4.75
CA ILE A 8 -20.61 0.43 -3.75
C ILE A 8 -19.97 1.70 -3.17
N GLY A 9 -19.64 2.68 -4.00
CA GLY A 9 -19.11 3.97 -3.56
C GLY A 9 -20.07 4.70 -2.60
N ARG A 10 -21.37 4.67 -2.89
CA ARG A 10 -22.40 5.24 -2.01
C ARG A 10 -22.48 4.49 -0.68
N LEU A 11 -22.53 3.16 -0.69
CA LEU A 11 -22.55 2.36 0.55
C LEU A 11 -21.33 2.62 1.43
N LEU A 12 -20.14 2.66 0.82
CA LEU A 12 -18.90 2.99 1.53
C LEU A 12 -18.97 4.41 2.12
N SER A 13 -19.47 5.38 1.36
CA SER A 13 -19.54 6.77 1.79
C SER A 13 -20.59 7.03 2.88
N GLU A 14 -21.72 6.34 2.86
CA GLU A 14 -22.79 6.53 3.83
C GLU A 14 -22.50 5.79 5.14
N ASP A 15 -22.14 4.51 5.03
CA ASP A 15 -22.09 3.60 6.19
C ASP A 15 -20.68 3.45 6.76
N PHE A 16 -19.63 3.85 6.02
CA PHE A 16 -18.25 3.59 6.42
C PHE A 16 -17.30 4.81 6.30
N VAL A 17 -16.18 4.77 7.04
CA VAL A 17 -14.98 5.57 6.78
C VAL A 17 -13.99 4.64 6.07
N SER A 18 -13.69 4.91 4.82
CA SER A 18 -12.76 4.11 4.02
C SER A 18 -11.40 4.80 3.94
N VAL A 19 -10.36 4.10 4.35
CA VAL A 19 -8.97 4.56 4.32
C VAL A 19 -8.20 3.65 3.38
N LYS A 20 -7.58 4.25 2.36
CA LYS A 20 -6.70 3.52 1.44
C LYS A 20 -5.27 3.61 1.97
N VAL A 21 -4.65 2.46 2.17
CA VAL A 21 -3.29 2.34 2.68
C VAL A 21 -2.39 1.86 1.55
N ASP A 22 -1.28 2.57 1.36
CA ASP A 22 -0.21 2.13 0.50
C ASP A 22 0.75 1.24 1.29
N ARG A 23 0.94 -0.01 0.83
CA ARG A 23 1.82 -0.98 1.49
C ARG A 23 3.30 -0.60 1.40
N GLU A 24 3.69 0.19 0.40
CA GLU A 24 5.08 0.59 0.20
C GLU A 24 5.47 1.72 1.16
N GLU A 25 4.51 2.58 1.48
CA GLU A 25 4.69 3.64 2.48
C GLU A 25 4.46 3.14 3.91
N ARG A 26 3.51 2.21 4.12
CA ARG A 26 3.12 1.68 5.44
C ARG A 26 3.17 0.14 5.51
N PRO A 27 4.36 -0.47 5.32
CA PRO A 27 4.53 -1.92 5.40
C PRO A 27 4.28 -2.46 6.82
N ASP A 28 4.44 -1.62 7.84
CA ASP A 28 4.11 -1.89 9.24
C ASP A 28 2.61 -2.19 9.40
N VAL A 29 1.76 -1.33 8.85
CA VAL A 29 0.29 -1.45 8.90
C VAL A 29 -0.17 -2.66 8.11
N ASP A 30 0.37 -2.85 6.90
CA ASP A 30 0.04 -3.98 6.05
C ASP A 30 0.36 -5.32 6.74
N LYS A 31 1.54 -5.45 7.36
CA LYS A 31 1.96 -6.69 8.03
C LYS A 31 1.03 -7.08 9.18
N VAL A 32 0.62 -6.11 10.01
CA VAL A 32 -0.30 -6.35 11.14
C VAL A 32 -1.63 -6.91 10.62
N TYR A 33 -2.23 -6.27 9.62
CA TYR A 33 -3.54 -6.67 9.13
C TYR A 33 -3.50 -7.90 8.22
N MET A 34 -2.41 -8.13 7.49
CA MET A 34 -2.19 -9.37 6.74
C MET A 34 -2.10 -10.57 7.68
N THR A 35 -1.42 -10.41 8.82
CA THR A 35 -1.36 -11.45 9.85
C THR A 35 -2.76 -11.82 10.36
N PHE A 36 -3.62 -10.82 10.57
CA PHE A 36 -5.02 -11.06 10.92
C PHE A 36 -5.79 -11.82 9.82
N VAL A 37 -5.67 -11.40 8.55
CA VAL A 37 -6.37 -12.04 7.44
C VAL A 37 -5.92 -13.50 7.28
N GLN A 38 -4.61 -13.77 7.34
CA GLN A 38 -4.07 -15.13 7.26
C GLN A 38 -4.49 -16.02 8.44
N ALA A 39 -4.66 -15.45 9.63
CA ALA A 39 -5.09 -16.19 10.81
C ALA A 39 -6.60 -16.48 10.83
N THR A 40 -7.42 -15.64 10.17
CA THR A 40 -8.89 -15.72 10.21
C THR A 40 -9.52 -16.22 8.92
N SER A 41 -8.78 -16.24 7.81
CA SER A 41 -9.22 -16.71 6.50
C SER A 41 -8.32 -17.83 5.98
N SER A 42 -8.81 -18.63 5.03
CA SER A 42 -8.07 -19.75 4.42
C SER A 42 -6.94 -19.33 3.45
N GLY A 43 -6.49 -18.07 3.53
CA GLY A 43 -5.44 -17.52 2.69
C GLY A 43 -5.15 -16.06 3.01
N GLY A 44 -4.16 -15.50 2.32
CA GLY A 44 -3.81 -14.09 2.38
C GLY A 44 -3.39 -13.57 1.00
N GLY A 45 -3.24 -12.26 0.88
CA GLY A 45 -2.82 -11.61 -0.36
C GLY A 45 -3.57 -10.32 -0.64
N TRP A 46 -3.29 -9.73 -1.81
CA TRP A 46 -3.82 -8.43 -2.20
C TRP A 46 -4.76 -8.54 -3.42
N PRO A 47 -5.75 -7.64 -3.59
CA PRO A 47 -6.13 -6.54 -2.68
C PRO A 47 -6.60 -7.07 -1.32
N MET A 48 -6.22 -6.39 -0.24
CA MET A 48 -6.63 -6.73 1.13
C MET A 48 -7.68 -5.74 1.62
N ASN A 49 -8.80 -6.23 2.14
CA ASN A 49 -9.88 -5.43 2.71
C ASN A 49 -10.11 -5.87 4.16
N VAL A 50 -10.02 -4.93 5.11
CA VAL A 50 -10.17 -5.23 6.53
C VAL A 50 -11.10 -4.21 7.18
N TRP A 51 -12.08 -4.73 7.93
CA TRP A 51 -13.00 -3.93 8.71
C TRP A 51 -12.58 -3.87 10.17
N LEU A 52 -12.52 -2.64 10.69
CA LEU A 52 -11.95 -2.33 11.99
C LEU A 52 -13.01 -1.71 12.93
N THR A 53 -12.91 -2.02 14.22
CA THR A 53 -13.63 -1.33 15.29
C THR A 53 -12.98 0.03 15.54
N PRO A 54 -13.68 1.05 16.10
CA PRO A 54 -13.15 2.39 16.46
C PRO A 54 -11.78 2.44 17.16
N ASN A 55 -11.36 1.34 17.78
CA ASN A 55 -10.08 1.19 18.45
C ASN A 55 -9.00 0.49 17.60
N LEU A 56 -9.12 0.51 16.26
CA LEU A 56 -8.16 -0.07 15.29
C LEU A 56 -8.08 -1.60 15.29
N GLN A 57 -9.03 -2.28 15.94
CA GLN A 57 -9.03 -3.74 16.06
C GLN A 57 -9.78 -4.39 14.90
N PRO A 58 -9.19 -5.38 14.20
CA PRO A 58 -9.83 -6.04 13.07
C PRO A 58 -10.89 -7.05 13.53
N PHE A 59 -12.02 -7.09 12.83
CA PHE A 59 -13.09 -8.04 13.11
C PHE A 59 -13.58 -8.81 11.87
N VAL A 60 -13.44 -8.25 10.67
CA VAL A 60 -13.63 -8.96 9.40
C VAL A 60 -12.46 -8.62 8.48
N GLY A 61 -11.98 -9.59 7.72
CA GLY A 61 -10.92 -9.39 6.74
C GLY A 61 -11.07 -10.36 5.58
N GLY A 62 -10.58 -9.95 4.43
CA GLY A 62 -10.56 -10.80 3.24
C GLY A 62 -9.76 -10.16 2.13
N THR A 63 -9.57 -10.92 1.06
CA THR A 63 -8.80 -10.45 -0.09
C THR A 63 -9.73 -9.82 -1.14
N TYR A 64 -9.85 -10.44 -2.30
CA TYR A 64 -10.63 -9.93 -3.41
C TYR A 64 -12.12 -10.26 -3.27
N PHE A 65 -12.95 -9.21 -3.27
CA PHE A 65 -14.40 -9.27 -3.37
C PHE A 65 -14.87 -8.68 -4.73
N PRO A 66 -15.51 -9.48 -5.61
CA PRO A 66 -16.10 -8.97 -6.85
C PRO A 66 -17.22 -7.97 -6.54
N PRO A 67 -17.66 -7.10 -7.46
CA PRO A 67 -18.73 -6.15 -7.17
C PRO A 67 -20.04 -6.84 -6.77
N GLU A 68 -20.43 -7.85 -7.56
CA GLU A 68 -21.66 -8.62 -7.44
C GLU A 68 -21.40 -10.04 -6.95
N ASP A 69 -22.45 -10.67 -6.41
CA ASP A 69 -22.42 -12.07 -5.99
C ASP A 69 -22.20 -13.01 -7.20
N GLY A 70 -21.23 -13.90 -7.08
CA GLY A 70 -20.99 -14.97 -8.05
C GLY A 70 -21.32 -16.35 -7.48
N LEU A 71 -21.20 -17.38 -8.30
CA LEU A 71 -21.45 -18.78 -7.91
C LEU A 71 -20.55 -19.26 -6.75
N THR A 72 -19.31 -18.76 -6.69
CA THR A 72 -18.29 -19.25 -5.74
C THR A 72 -17.84 -18.20 -4.74
N ARG A 73 -18.20 -16.92 -4.92
CA ARG A 73 -17.74 -15.81 -4.10
C ARG A 73 -18.86 -14.81 -3.86
N VAL A 74 -18.94 -14.34 -2.62
CA VAL A 74 -19.83 -13.26 -2.23
C VAL A 74 -19.28 -11.94 -2.77
N GLY A 75 -20.15 -11.13 -3.33
CA GLY A 75 -19.90 -9.80 -3.84
C GLY A 75 -19.69 -8.79 -2.72
N PHE A 76 -18.96 -7.74 -3.04
CA PHE A 76 -18.55 -6.70 -2.12
C PHE A 76 -19.76 -5.93 -1.61
N ARG A 77 -20.77 -5.70 -2.47
CA ARG A 77 -22.05 -5.12 -2.08
C ARG A 77 -22.71 -5.93 -0.94
N THR A 78 -22.83 -7.23 -1.10
CA THR A 78 -23.43 -8.13 -0.11
C THR A 78 -22.61 -8.18 1.18
N VAL A 79 -21.28 -8.18 1.08
CA VAL A 79 -20.40 -8.09 2.25
C VAL A 79 -20.63 -6.80 3.03
N LEU A 80 -20.65 -5.64 2.36
CA LEU A 80 -20.86 -4.34 3.02
C LEU A 80 -22.22 -4.27 3.73
N LEU A 81 -23.29 -4.74 3.09
CA LEU A 81 -24.63 -4.77 3.68
C LEU A 81 -24.69 -5.68 4.92
N ARG A 82 -24.07 -6.87 4.87
CA ARG A 82 -24.01 -7.79 6.01
C ARG A 82 -23.23 -7.21 7.18
N ILE A 83 -22.08 -6.60 6.91
CA ILE A 83 -21.25 -5.98 7.95
C ILE A 83 -22.00 -4.82 8.61
N ARG A 84 -22.66 -3.98 7.81
CA ARG A 84 -23.51 -2.89 8.33
C ARG A 84 -24.59 -3.41 9.27
N GLU A 85 -25.29 -4.46 8.87
CA GLU A 85 -26.36 -5.03 9.69
C GLU A 85 -25.82 -5.63 10.99
N GLN A 86 -24.74 -6.43 10.90
CA GLN A 86 -24.09 -7.00 12.08
C GLN A 86 -23.55 -5.92 13.02
N TRP A 87 -23.04 -4.80 12.48
CA TRP A 87 -22.60 -3.68 13.30
C TRP A 87 -23.75 -2.99 14.03
N LYS A 88 -24.93 -2.88 13.41
CA LYS A 88 -26.12 -2.29 14.04
C LYS A 88 -26.74 -3.20 15.08
N GLN A 89 -26.85 -4.50 14.79
CA GLN A 89 -27.55 -5.46 15.63
C GLN A 89 -26.68 -6.07 16.73
N ASN A 90 -25.42 -6.39 16.42
CA ASN A 90 -24.55 -7.24 17.24
C ASN A 90 -23.21 -6.58 17.59
N LYS A 91 -23.20 -5.25 17.74
CA LYS A 91 -21.99 -4.45 17.95
C LYS A 91 -21.11 -4.98 19.08
N ASN A 92 -21.68 -5.25 20.26
CA ASN A 92 -20.91 -5.66 21.44
C ASN A 92 -20.18 -6.99 21.19
N THR A 93 -20.85 -7.96 20.58
CA THR A 93 -20.26 -9.24 20.20
C THR A 93 -19.12 -9.06 19.19
N LEU A 94 -19.25 -8.12 18.24
CA LEU A 94 -18.15 -7.80 17.31
C LEU A 94 -16.95 -7.19 18.03
N LEU A 95 -17.17 -6.28 18.98
CA LEU A 95 -16.09 -5.68 19.78
C LEU A 95 -15.36 -6.74 20.61
N GLU A 96 -16.09 -7.62 21.31
CA GLU A 96 -15.52 -8.69 22.12
C GLU A 96 -14.72 -9.69 21.27
N ASN A 97 -15.27 -10.11 20.12
CA ASN A 97 -14.59 -11.01 19.20
C ASN A 97 -13.32 -10.38 18.63
N SER A 98 -13.38 -9.09 18.26
CA SER A 98 -12.23 -8.34 17.74
C SER A 98 -11.11 -8.25 18.77
N GLN A 99 -11.45 -7.94 20.02
CA GLN A 99 -10.50 -7.91 21.12
C GLN A 99 -9.86 -9.28 21.33
N ARG A 100 -10.65 -10.36 21.36
CA ARG A 100 -10.14 -11.73 21.57
C ARG A 100 -9.15 -12.14 20.48
N VAL A 101 -9.48 -11.89 19.21
CA VAL A 101 -8.58 -12.24 18.09
C VAL A 101 -7.30 -11.40 18.15
N THR A 102 -7.43 -10.10 18.43
CA THR A 102 -6.26 -9.20 18.55
C THR A 102 -5.32 -9.64 19.66
N THR A 103 -5.85 -9.95 20.85
CA THR A 103 -5.05 -10.44 21.98
C THR A 103 -4.33 -11.76 21.64
N ALA A 104 -5.02 -12.70 20.98
CA ALA A 104 -4.41 -13.97 20.58
C ALA A 104 -3.27 -13.80 19.56
N LEU A 105 -3.42 -12.85 18.62
CA LEU A 105 -2.37 -12.54 17.64
C LEU A 105 -1.15 -11.88 18.30
N LEU A 106 -1.37 -10.95 19.24
CA LEU A 106 -0.28 -10.30 19.97
C LEU A 106 0.51 -11.30 20.82
N ALA A 107 -0.18 -12.17 21.57
CA ALA A 107 0.48 -13.20 22.37
C ALA A 107 1.37 -14.13 21.51
N ARG A 108 0.92 -14.47 20.30
CA ARG A 108 1.70 -15.29 19.36
C ARG A 108 2.91 -14.56 18.78
N SER A 109 2.83 -13.23 18.64
CA SER A 109 3.95 -12.40 18.21
C SER A 109 5.02 -12.22 19.31
N GLU A 110 4.62 -12.15 20.58
CA GLU A 110 5.52 -12.00 21.72
C GLU A 110 6.36 -13.27 21.96
N ILE A 111 5.79 -14.46 21.71
CA ILE A 111 6.47 -15.76 21.86
C ILE A 111 7.62 -15.91 20.84
N SER A 112 7.62 -15.16 19.74
CA SER A 112 8.68 -15.22 18.71
C SER A 112 9.90 -14.35 19.00
N VAL A 113 9.89 -13.55 20.08
CA VAL A 113 11.04 -12.71 20.49
C VAL A 113 11.94 -13.53 21.43
N GLY A 114 12.46 -14.63 20.91
CA GLY A 114 13.54 -15.37 21.57
C GLY A 114 14.85 -14.58 21.50
N ASP A 115 15.46 -14.37 22.66
CA ASP A 115 16.72 -13.66 22.94
C ASP A 115 16.77 -12.17 22.51
N ARG A 116 16.60 -11.30 23.50
CA ARG A 116 16.46 -9.84 23.34
C ARG A 116 17.84 -9.20 23.16
N GLN A 117 18.47 -9.42 22.01
CA GLN A 117 19.60 -8.58 21.62
C GLN A 117 19.07 -7.17 21.32
N LEU A 118 19.69 -6.14 21.92
CA LEU A 118 19.30 -4.75 21.67
C LEU A 118 19.27 -4.51 20.15
N PRO A 119 18.24 -3.84 19.62
CA PRO A 119 18.20 -3.53 18.19
C PRO A 119 19.46 -2.76 17.80
N PRO A 120 20.04 -3.02 16.62
CA PRO A 120 21.24 -2.32 16.16
C PRO A 120 21.01 -0.80 16.16
N SER A 121 22.10 -0.03 16.33
CA SER A 121 22.01 1.43 16.29
C SER A 121 21.44 1.92 14.96
N ALA A 122 20.78 3.09 14.98
CA ALA A 122 20.25 3.70 13.76
C ALA A 122 21.34 3.90 12.68
N ALA A 123 22.55 4.26 13.09
CA ALA A 123 23.69 4.38 12.17
C ALA A 123 24.06 3.03 11.53
N THR A 124 24.10 1.95 12.31
CA THR A 124 24.34 0.60 11.80
C THR A 124 23.27 0.17 10.82
N MET A 125 22.00 0.45 11.13
CA MET A 125 20.87 0.13 10.25
C MET A 125 20.90 0.93 8.96
N ASN A 126 21.21 2.23 9.03
CA ASN A 126 21.34 3.09 7.85
C ASN A 126 22.45 2.60 6.92
N ASN A 127 23.63 2.29 7.46
CA ASN A 127 24.75 1.79 6.66
C ASN A 127 24.41 0.45 6.03
N ARG A 128 23.78 -0.47 6.77
CA ARG A 128 23.34 -1.76 6.23
C ARG A 128 22.30 -1.59 5.12
N CYS A 129 21.33 -0.69 5.30
CA CYS A 129 20.32 -0.39 4.29
C CYS A 129 20.95 0.19 3.03
N PHE A 130 21.90 1.12 3.16
CA PHE A 130 22.65 1.65 2.03
C PHE A 130 23.41 0.55 1.27
N GLN A 131 24.15 -0.32 1.98
CA GLN A 131 24.91 -1.40 1.36
C GLN A 131 24.00 -2.37 0.58
N GLN A 132 22.84 -2.73 1.14
CA GLN A 132 21.85 -3.55 0.43
C GLN A 132 21.30 -2.88 -0.84
N LEU A 133 21.09 -1.56 -0.79
CA LEU A 133 20.64 -0.81 -1.95
C LEU A 133 21.73 -0.68 -3.02
N ASP A 134 22.99 -0.56 -2.62
CA ASP A 134 24.13 -0.49 -3.54
C ASP A 134 24.37 -1.83 -4.23
N GLU A 135 24.33 -2.94 -3.48
CA GLU A 135 24.43 -4.30 -4.03
C GLU A 135 23.32 -4.62 -5.03
N GLY A 136 22.10 -4.15 -4.76
CA GLY A 136 20.93 -4.36 -5.62
C GLY A 136 20.72 -3.29 -6.70
N TYR A 137 21.66 -2.36 -6.87
CA TYR A 137 21.48 -1.23 -7.77
C TYR A 137 21.71 -1.60 -9.23
N ASP A 138 20.80 -1.18 -10.10
CA ASP A 138 20.99 -1.30 -11.55
C ASP A 138 21.74 -0.08 -12.10
N GLU A 139 23.01 -0.29 -12.45
CA GLU A 139 23.89 0.74 -13.02
C GLU A 139 23.51 1.18 -14.43
N GLU A 140 22.85 0.31 -15.20
CA GLU A 140 22.50 0.59 -16.60
C GLU A 140 21.21 1.41 -16.70
N TYR A 141 20.19 1.07 -15.89
CA TYR A 141 18.85 1.66 -15.98
C TYR A 141 18.36 2.36 -14.72
N GLY A 142 19.14 2.38 -13.64
CA GLY A 142 18.74 2.92 -12.35
C GLY A 142 17.65 2.09 -11.66
N GLY A 143 17.39 2.37 -10.38
CA GLY A 143 16.43 1.64 -9.56
C GLY A 143 17.02 0.40 -8.86
N PHE A 144 16.17 -0.25 -8.06
CA PHE A 144 16.58 -1.17 -6.98
C PHE A 144 15.82 -2.51 -6.98
N ALA A 145 15.14 -2.82 -8.09
CA ALA A 145 14.31 -4.01 -8.24
C ALA A 145 14.46 -4.58 -9.66
N GLU A 146 14.11 -5.84 -9.84
CA GLU A 146 14.03 -6.43 -11.18
C GLU A 146 12.92 -5.77 -12.03
N ALA A 147 13.05 -5.86 -13.35
CA ALA A 147 12.04 -5.34 -14.26
C ALA A 147 10.73 -6.15 -14.17
N PRO A 148 9.54 -5.50 -14.27
CA PRO A 148 9.34 -4.05 -14.46
C PRO A 148 9.52 -3.25 -13.16
N LYS A 149 10.24 -2.12 -13.25
CA LYS A 149 10.52 -1.25 -12.11
C LYS A 149 9.43 -0.21 -11.90
N PHE A 150 9.01 -0.03 -10.66
CA PHE A 150 8.11 1.04 -10.25
C PHE A 150 8.87 2.12 -9.46
N PRO A 151 8.52 3.40 -9.60
CA PRO A 151 9.07 4.46 -8.77
C PRO A 151 8.85 4.20 -7.28
N THR A 152 9.92 4.21 -6.48
CA THR A 152 9.88 4.03 -5.03
C THR A 152 10.44 5.27 -4.32
N PRO A 153 9.61 6.32 -4.10
CA PRO A 153 10.07 7.60 -3.55
C PRO A 153 10.74 7.46 -2.18
N VAL A 154 10.35 6.47 -1.37
CA VAL A 154 10.92 6.20 -0.05
C VAL A 154 12.41 5.85 -0.15
N ILE A 155 12.80 5.03 -1.14
CA ILE A 155 14.21 4.67 -1.35
C ILE A 155 15.03 5.90 -1.76
N LEU A 156 14.51 6.71 -2.68
CA LEU A 156 15.18 7.94 -3.11
C LEU A 156 15.33 8.94 -1.95
N SER A 157 14.28 9.08 -1.13
CA SER A 157 14.29 9.94 0.06
C SER A 157 15.32 9.47 1.09
N PHE A 158 15.42 8.15 1.30
CA PHE A 158 16.46 7.54 2.13
C PHE A 158 17.85 7.85 1.59
N LEU A 159 18.12 7.64 0.29
CA LEU A 159 19.44 7.89 -0.30
C LEU A 159 19.86 9.36 -0.21
N PHE A 160 18.94 10.31 -0.40
CA PHE A 160 19.23 11.74 -0.17
C PHE A 160 19.53 12.04 1.30
N SER A 161 18.78 11.46 2.23
CA SER A 161 19.02 11.63 3.67
C SER A 161 20.35 11.00 4.11
N TYR A 162 20.70 9.85 3.54
CA TYR A 162 21.97 9.16 3.76
C TYR A 162 23.13 9.98 3.21
N TRP A 163 23.02 10.52 2.00
CA TRP A 163 24.00 11.44 1.43
C TRP A 163 24.21 12.67 2.30
N LEU A 164 23.14 13.32 2.78
CA LEU A 164 23.23 14.51 3.63
C LEU A 164 24.00 14.25 4.93
N SER A 165 23.89 13.04 5.50
CA SER A 165 24.63 12.64 6.70
C SER A 165 26.06 12.13 6.41
N HIS A 166 26.38 11.79 5.16
CA HIS A 166 27.66 11.19 4.76
C HIS A 166 28.37 11.94 3.63
N ARG A 167 28.18 13.27 3.52
CA ARG A 167 28.62 14.07 2.36
C ARG A 167 30.11 13.97 2.00
N LEU A 168 30.97 13.68 2.98
CA LEU A 168 32.42 13.58 2.81
C LEU A 168 32.92 12.16 2.55
N THR A 169 32.04 11.17 2.50
CA THR A 169 32.41 9.77 2.26
C THR A 169 32.13 9.36 0.81
N GLN A 170 32.79 8.29 0.37
CA GLN A 170 32.51 7.67 -0.93
C GLN A 170 31.07 7.14 -0.98
N ASP A 171 30.62 6.48 0.09
CA ASP A 171 29.24 5.99 0.23
C ASP A 171 28.19 7.10 0.09
N GLY A 172 28.42 8.27 0.69
CA GLY A 172 27.50 9.40 0.54
C GLY A 172 27.44 9.89 -0.91
N SER A 173 28.60 10.02 -1.57
CA SER A 173 28.68 10.39 -2.99
C SER A 173 27.98 9.36 -3.89
N ARG A 174 28.15 8.09 -3.57
CA ARG A 174 27.52 6.95 -4.24
C ARG A 174 25.99 6.96 -4.08
N ALA A 175 25.48 7.18 -2.87
CA ALA A 175 24.05 7.32 -2.60
C ALA A 175 23.41 8.45 -3.44
N GLN A 176 24.08 9.60 -3.52
CA GLN A 176 23.63 10.72 -4.34
C GLN A 176 23.60 10.35 -5.84
N GLN A 177 24.66 9.69 -6.33
CA GLN A 177 24.75 9.23 -7.71
C GLN A 177 23.58 8.29 -8.06
N MET A 178 23.34 7.29 -7.22
CA MET A 178 22.26 6.30 -7.42
C MET A 178 20.89 6.96 -7.47
N ALA A 179 20.61 7.90 -6.55
CA ALA A 179 19.35 8.62 -6.51
C ALA A 179 19.15 9.50 -7.77
N LEU A 180 20.16 10.28 -8.15
CA LEU A 180 20.09 11.16 -9.32
C LEU A 180 20.03 10.39 -10.64
N HIS A 181 20.79 9.30 -10.76
CA HIS A 181 20.75 8.46 -11.95
C HIS A 181 19.39 7.78 -12.10
N THR A 182 18.83 7.22 -11.01
CA THR A 182 17.47 6.67 -11.01
C THR A 182 16.43 7.70 -11.47
N LEU A 183 16.49 8.93 -10.93
CA LEU A 183 15.57 10.01 -11.34
C LEU A 183 15.74 10.39 -12.82
N LYS A 184 16.97 10.44 -13.34
CA LYS A 184 17.23 10.67 -14.77
C LYS A 184 16.64 9.57 -15.63
N MET A 185 16.81 8.31 -15.24
CA MET A 185 16.27 7.17 -15.99
C MET A 185 14.74 7.09 -15.92
N MET A 186 14.14 7.48 -14.78
CA MET A 186 12.69 7.68 -14.68
C MET A 186 12.18 8.77 -15.61
N ALA A 187 12.87 9.92 -15.66
CA ALA A 187 12.50 11.05 -16.52
C ALA A 187 12.67 10.74 -18.02
N ASN A 188 13.70 9.95 -18.36
CA ASN A 188 13.90 9.41 -19.71
C ASN A 188 12.92 8.28 -20.03
N GLY A 189 12.37 7.62 -19.01
CA GLY A 189 11.30 6.66 -19.12
C GLY A 189 9.98 7.31 -19.55
N GLY A 190 9.06 6.51 -20.08
CA GLY A 190 7.76 7.01 -20.54
C GLY A 190 6.68 7.10 -19.45
N ILE A 191 7.06 7.02 -18.17
CA ILE A 191 6.12 7.20 -17.06
C ILE A 191 5.84 8.69 -16.93
N ARG A 192 4.74 9.14 -17.54
CA ARG A 192 4.20 10.50 -17.39
C ARG A 192 2.80 10.40 -16.80
N ASP A 193 2.64 10.94 -15.60
CA ASP A 193 1.31 11.14 -15.04
C ASP A 193 0.63 12.27 -15.81
N HIS A 194 -0.44 11.96 -16.52
CA HIS A 194 -1.17 12.93 -17.35
C HIS A 194 -2.21 13.67 -16.51
N VAL A 195 -1.83 14.18 -15.32
CA VAL A 195 -2.70 15.08 -14.56
C VAL A 195 -2.62 16.46 -15.18
N GLY A 196 -3.41 16.69 -16.22
CA GLY A 196 -3.43 17.96 -16.93
C GLY A 196 -4.32 17.99 -18.16
N GLN A 197 -5.57 17.51 -18.09
CA GLN A 197 -6.60 17.83 -19.10
C GLN A 197 -7.97 18.03 -18.44
N THR A 198 -8.15 19.18 -17.80
CA THR A 198 -9.46 19.83 -17.64
C THR A 198 -9.30 21.34 -17.80
N ALA A 199 -9.05 21.80 -19.02
CA ALA A 199 -9.44 23.14 -19.47
C ALA A 199 -9.42 23.21 -21.00
N SER A 200 -10.56 23.63 -21.56
CA SER A 200 -10.81 24.03 -22.95
C SER A 200 -10.68 22.95 -24.03
N GLY A 201 -11.81 22.69 -24.70
CA GLY A 201 -11.87 21.85 -25.88
C GLY A 201 -11.08 22.45 -27.04
N THR A 202 -10.28 21.62 -27.68
CA THR A 202 -10.14 21.55 -29.14
C THR A 202 -9.34 20.29 -29.47
N SER A 203 -9.85 19.54 -30.44
CA SER A 203 -9.24 18.34 -31.02
C SER A 203 -7.77 18.56 -31.34
N LEU A 204 -6.87 17.75 -30.77
CA LEU A 204 -5.51 17.59 -31.31
C LEU A 204 -5.06 16.13 -31.22
N THR A 205 -5.12 15.55 -32.41
CA THR A 205 -4.59 14.28 -32.88
C THR A 205 -3.18 13.97 -32.36
N LEU A 206 -2.98 12.70 -31.99
CA LEU A 206 -1.68 12.07 -31.75
C LEU A 206 -0.61 12.55 -32.75
N ARG A 207 0.54 13.00 -32.24
CA ARG A 207 1.81 12.87 -32.97
C ARG A 207 2.82 12.05 -32.17
N ARG A 208 3.28 11.01 -32.87
CA ARG A 208 4.48 10.20 -32.61
C ARG A 208 5.62 11.05 -32.04
N CYS A 209 6.25 10.52 -30.99
CA CYS A 209 7.69 10.64 -30.85
C CYS A 209 8.26 9.23 -30.86
N SER A 210 8.90 8.86 -31.96
CA SER A 210 9.71 7.66 -32.07
C SER A 210 11.13 8.00 -31.62
N MET A 211 11.65 7.33 -30.59
CA MET A 211 13.01 6.81 -30.60
C MET A 211 13.21 5.72 -29.51
N THR A 212 13.79 4.61 -29.99
CA THR A 212 14.59 3.58 -29.29
C THR A 212 13.97 2.71 -28.18
N ARG A 213 13.48 1.53 -28.60
CA ARG A 213 13.67 0.15 -28.07
C ARG A 213 13.75 -0.18 -26.56
N HIS A 214 13.49 0.70 -25.60
CA HIS A 214 13.60 0.36 -24.15
C HIS A 214 12.35 0.69 -23.32
N SER A 215 11.16 0.51 -23.88
CA SER A 215 9.88 0.72 -23.18
C SER A 215 9.43 -0.44 -22.25
N SER A 216 10.25 -1.48 -22.09
CA SER A 216 9.91 -2.70 -21.35
C SER A 216 10.43 -2.74 -19.90
N LEU A 217 11.42 -1.90 -19.56
CA LEU A 217 12.08 -1.92 -18.23
C LEU A 217 11.40 -0.96 -17.24
N TRP A 218 11.00 0.21 -17.74
CA TRP A 218 10.14 1.17 -17.06
C TRP A 218 8.79 1.18 -17.78
N PRO A 219 7.74 0.55 -17.22
CA PRO A 219 6.55 0.20 -17.99
C PRO A 219 5.84 1.43 -18.58
N ILE A 220 5.85 1.55 -19.91
CA ILE A 220 4.84 2.30 -20.68
C ILE A 220 3.68 1.36 -20.93
N ARG A 221 2.85 1.14 -19.92
CA ARG A 221 1.49 0.65 -20.13
C ARG A 221 0.57 1.43 -19.21
N ARG A 222 -0.47 2.03 -19.81
CA ARG A 222 -1.68 2.41 -19.07
C ARG A 222 -2.04 1.21 -18.17
N PRO A 223 -2.43 1.42 -16.90
CA PRO A 223 -3.01 0.35 -16.12
C PRO A 223 -4.35 -0.03 -16.74
N SER A 224 -4.34 -0.83 -17.80
CA SER A 224 -5.51 -1.65 -18.14
C SER A 224 -5.59 -2.68 -17.02
N ARG A 225 -6.39 -2.35 -16.01
CA ARG A 225 -6.54 -3.01 -14.71
C ARG A 225 -5.54 -2.48 -13.68
N SER A 226 -6.04 -1.53 -12.88
CA SER A 226 -5.66 -1.41 -11.48
C SER A 226 -5.76 -2.81 -10.85
N LEU A 227 -4.65 -3.55 -10.81
CA LEU A 227 -4.40 -4.45 -9.70
C LEU A 227 -4.28 -3.51 -8.51
N ALA A 228 -5.37 -3.36 -7.76
CA ALA A 228 -5.37 -2.63 -6.51
C ALA A 228 -4.41 -3.37 -5.57
N MET A 229 -3.14 -3.02 -5.62
CA MET A 229 -2.10 -3.47 -4.67
C MET A 229 -2.15 -2.59 -3.41
N ASN A 230 -3.36 -2.24 -2.97
CA ASN A 230 -3.59 -1.36 -1.84
C ASN A 230 -4.48 -2.11 -0.86
N SER A 231 -4.16 -1.91 0.42
CA SER A 231 -4.99 -2.38 1.51
C SER A 231 -6.04 -1.32 1.79
N THR A 232 -7.31 -1.71 1.90
CA THR A 232 -8.39 -0.79 2.26
C THR A 232 -8.86 -1.12 3.66
N LEU A 233 -8.67 -0.17 4.58
CA LEU A 233 -9.19 -0.24 5.93
C LEU A 233 -10.56 0.46 5.95
N ILE A 234 -11.58 -0.23 6.44
CA ILE A 234 -12.96 0.24 6.38
C ILE A 234 -13.58 0.22 7.77
N TRP A 235 -14.23 1.30 8.17
CA TRP A 235 -14.77 1.49 9.52
C TRP A 235 -16.25 1.79 9.48
N PRO A 236 -17.11 1.21 10.29
CA PRO A 236 -18.51 1.63 10.36
C PRO A 236 -18.66 3.04 10.96
N LYS A 237 -19.43 3.93 10.32
CA LYS A 237 -19.60 5.34 10.72
C LYS A 237 -20.43 5.58 11.99
N ALA A 238 -21.19 4.59 12.45
CA ALA A 238 -22.10 4.70 13.59
C ALA A 238 -21.37 4.76 14.96
N SER A 239 -20.47 5.72 15.15
CA SER A 239 -19.92 6.26 16.42
C SER A 239 -19.00 7.49 16.21
N CYS A 240 -18.94 8.11 15.03
CA CYS A 240 -18.04 9.24 14.81
C CYS A 240 -18.67 10.57 15.30
N SER A 241 -18.75 10.76 16.62
CA SER A 241 -19.17 12.03 17.23
C SER A 241 -18.06 12.68 18.08
N THR A 242 -16.79 12.24 17.96
CA THR A 242 -15.69 12.75 18.81
C THR A 242 -14.37 13.05 18.09
N TRP A 243 -14.33 13.20 16.77
CA TRP A 243 -13.06 13.40 16.04
C TRP A 243 -12.92 14.71 15.24
N LEU A 244 -13.67 15.76 15.60
CA LEU A 244 -13.46 17.12 15.05
C LEU A 244 -13.07 18.16 16.12
N GLY A 245 -12.44 17.74 17.21
CA GLY A 245 -11.94 18.67 18.22
C GLY A 245 -10.95 18.05 19.20
N ALA A 246 -9.71 17.85 18.75
CA ALA A 246 -8.48 17.82 19.55
C ALA A 246 -7.28 17.97 18.62
#